data_AF-A0A972TYQ6-F1
#
_entry.id   AF-A0A972TYQ6-F1
#
_cell.length_a   1.000
_cell.length_b   1.000
_cell.length_c   1.000
_cell.angle_alpha   90.00
_cell.angle_beta   90.00
_cell.angle_gamma   90.00
#
_symmetry.space_group_name_H-M   'P 1'
#
loop_
_entity.id
_entity.type
_entity.pdbx_description
1 polymer ?
#
loop_
_entity_poly.entity_id
_entity_poly.type
_entity_poly.pdbx_seq_one_letter_code
_entity_poly.pdbx_strand_id
1 'polypeptide(L)'
;MKRLFVILMALLFVSASGCATKEDLDRFYLTLDKRIEEVNRDLSRVKKDFNRFKEEDYSKLEGKTSSNLSEIKGLQESVAKNIEFNKSIRGNQAGFGEDVNDLRSEVRNLRGAVEELKMEVTTLRARPKGRVESKELNETLNDITVGLSYLEQYLEVGKKEAVKKESEGDKVSPQEKVDKEKAYSEAYKAFKNGEYSRARKEFEEFLKSFSDTEYSDNAQFWIGECYYFEGKYEKAILEYEKVIKNYPKGNKVPNALLKQAISFFKIEDKASAKLLLQRVIKDYPGTTPARIARQSLVDIK
;
A
#
# COMPACT_ATOMS: atom_id res chain seq x y z
N MET A 1 -77.35 18.23 -27.61
CA MET A 1 -77.61 16.98 -28.36
C MET A 1 -77.67 15.74 -27.46
N LYS A 2 -76.56 15.12 -26.99
CA LYS A 2 -76.60 13.79 -26.31
C LYS A 2 -77.70 13.59 -25.25
N ARG A 3 -77.93 14.52 -24.32
CA ARG A 3 -79.04 14.42 -23.32
C ARG A 3 -80.42 14.29 -23.96
N LEU A 4 -80.71 15.05 -25.02
CA LEU A 4 -82.00 15.03 -25.71
C LEU A 4 -82.25 13.68 -26.40
N PHE A 5 -81.20 13.08 -26.99
CA PHE A 5 -81.26 11.78 -27.65
C PHE A 5 -81.54 10.63 -26.66
N VAL A 6 -80.93 10.66 -25.47
CA VAL A 6 -81.20 9.68 -24.40
C VAL A 6 -82.65 9.78 -23.90
N ILE A 7 -83.18 10.99 -23.74
CA ILE A 7 -84.60 11.21 -23.36
C ILE A 7 -85.55 10.66 -24.44
N LEU A 8 -85.29 10.95 -25.72
CA LEU A 8 -86.08 10.42 -26.84
C LEU A 8 -86.04 8.89 -26.93
N MET A 9 -84.88 8.27 -26.74
CA MET A 9 -84.74 6.80 -26.73
C MET A 9 -85.44 6.15 -25.53
N ALA A 10 -85.40 6.77 -24.35
CA ALA A 10 -86.15 6.28 -23.18
C ALA A 10 -87.67 6.34 -23.43
N LEU A 11 -88.18 7.44 -23.98
CA LEU A 11 -89.60 7.59 -24.32
C LEU A 11 -90.06 6.57 -25.38
N LEU A 12 -89.24 6.32 -26.41
CA LEU A 12 -89.52 5.29 -27.44
C LEU A 12 -89.56 3.86 -26.88
N PHE A 13 -88.74 3.55 -25.86
CA PHE A 13 -88.78 2.24 -25.21
C PHE A 13 -90.02 2.06 -24.33
N VAL A 14 -90.43 3.11 -23.60
CA VAL A 14 -91.63 3.07 -22.74
C VAL A 14 -92.91 2.87 -23.55
N SER A 15 -93.00 3.39 -24.78
CA SER A 15 -94.18 3.16 -25.65
C SER A 15 -94.32 1.73 -26.19
N ALA A 16 -93.30 0.87 -26.06
CA ALA A 16 -93.26 -0.44 -26.71
C ALA A 16 -93.49 -1.65 -25.77
N SER A 17 -93.53 -1.47 -24.46
CA SER A 17 -93.51 -2.59 -23.49
C SER A 17 -94.29 -2.32 -22.21
N GLY A 18 -95.61 -2.16 -22.35
CA GLY A 18 -96.56 -2.01 -21.24
C GLY A 18 -96.65 -0.58 -20.70
N CYS A 19 -97.77 -0.27 -20.05
CA CYS A 19 -98.01 1.05 -19.48
C CYS A 19 -97.18 1.25 -18.19
N ALA A 20 -95.96 1.77 -18.32
CA ALA A 20 -95.23 2.30 -17.18
C ALA A 20 -96.08 3.38 -16.50
N THR A 21 -96.37 3.20 -15.21
CA THR A 21 -97.17 4.16 -14.47
C THR A 21 -96.37 5.43 -14.20
N LYS A 22 -97.05 6.51 -13.78
CA LYS A 22 -96.35 7.70 -13.32
C LYS A 22 -95.40 7.38 -12.16
N GLU A 23 -95.78 6.47 -11.26
CA GLU A 23 -94.93 6.05 -10.14
C GLU A 23 -93.68 5.28 -10.59
N ASP A 24 -93.76 4.46 -11.64
CA ASP A 24 -92.60 3.77 -12.20
C ASP A 24 -91.60 4.77 -12.83
N LEU A 25 -92.14 5.78 -13.52
CA LEU A 25 -91.35 6.86 -14.11
C LEU A 25 -90.71 7.76 -13.03
N ASP A 26 -91.45 8.12 -11.98
CA ASP A 26 -90.93 8.89 -10.85
C ASP A 26 -89.86 8.09 -10.07
N ARG A 27 -90.03 6.77 -9.89
CA ARG A 27 -88.98 5.86 -9.35
C ARG A 27 -87.75 5.80 -10.26
N PHE A 28 -87.93 5.77 -11.57
CA PHE A 28 -86.82 5.76 -12.53
C PHE A 28 -86.00 7.05 -12.45
N TYR A 29 -86.65 8.22 -12.46
CA TYR A 29 -85.95 9.50 -12.29
C TYR A 29 -85.21 9.57 -10.95
N LEU A 30 -85.87 9.22 -9.83
CA LEU A 30 -85.25 9.23 -8.51
C LEU A 30 -84.09 8.23 -8.36
N THR A 31 -84.07 7.17 -9.18
CA THR A 31 -82.93 6.24 -9.29
C THR A 31 -81.81 6.81 -10.17
N LEU A 32 -82.16 7.50 -11.26
CA LEU A 32 -81.22 8.14 -12.17
C LEU A 32 -80.46 9.28 -11.46
N ASP A 33 -81.18 10.13 -10.72
CA ASP A 33 -80.60 11.27 -9.99
C ASP A 33 -79.64 10.80 -8.89
N LYS A 34 -79.99 9.78 -8.10
CA LYS A 34 -79.08 9.16 -7.12
C LYS A 34 -77.77 8.67 -7.75
N ARG A 35 -77.85 8.06 -8.94
CA ARG A 35 -76.66 7.61 -9.69
C ARG A 35 -75.87 8.78 -10.28
N ILE A 36 -76.52 9.87 -10.66
CA ILE A 36 -75.86 11.11 -11.09
C ILE A 36 -75.13 11.77 -9.90
N GLU A 37 -75.74 11.81 -8.71
CA GLU A 37 -75.10 12.29 -7.47
C GLU A 37 -73.92 11.40 -7.03
N GLU A 38 -74.02 10.08 -7.20
CA GLU A 38 -72.94 9.12 -6.96
C GLU A 38 -71.76 9.37 -7.92
N VAL A 39 -72.01 9.40 -9.23
CA VAL A 39 -70.99 9.70 -10.25
C VAL A 39 -70.36 11.09 -10.04
N ASN A 40 -71.14 12.09 -9.64
CA ASN A 40 -70.60 13.43 -9.34
C ASN A 40 -69.72 13.44 -8.09
N ARG A 41 -70.06 12.65 -7.05
CA ARG A 41 -69.22 12.49 -5.84
C ARG A 41 -67.92 11.77 -6.15
N ASP A 42 -67.96 10.71 -6.95
CA ASP A 42 -66.74 9.98 -7.33
C ASP A 42 -65.87 10.76 -8.33
N LEU A 43 -66.46 11.51 -9.25
CA LEU A 43 -65.71 12.47 -10.08
C LEU A 43 -65.05 13.57 -9.23
N SER A 44 -65.70 14.02 -8.16
CA SER A 44 -65.12 14.98 -7.20
C SER A 44 -63.94 14.37 -6.42
N ARG A 45 -64.07 13.12 -5.95
CA ARG A 45 -62.97 12.35 -5.32
C ARG A 45 -61.78 12.19 -6.26
N VAL A 46 -62.00 11.61 -7.45
CA VAL A 46 -60.95 11.39 -8.46
C VAL A 46 -60.26 12.70 -8.84
N LYS A 47 -60.99 13.81 -8.97
CA LYS A 47 -60.39 15.13 -9.24
C LYS A 47 -59.55 15.64 -8.07
N LYS A 48 -59.97 15.42 -6.82
CA LYS A 48 -59.20 15.78 -5.62
C LYS A 48 -57.92 14.94 -5.53
N ASP A 49 -58.03 13.63 -5.75
CA ASP A 49 -56.90 12.70 -5.65
C ASP A 49 -55.89 12.90 -6.80
N PHE A 50 -56.36 13.22 -8.01
CA PHE A 50 -55.51 13.64 -9.13
C PHE A 50 -54.75 14.94 -8.84
N ASN A 51 -55.44 15.96 -8.32
CA ASN A 51 -54.77 17.21 -7.90
C ASN A 51 -53.75 16.95 -6.79
N ARG A 52 -54.11 16.13 -5.79
CA ARG A 52 -53.22 15.76 -4.68
C ARG A 52 -51.96 15.04 -5.17
N PHE A 53 -52.09 14.07 -6.08
CA PHE A 53 -50.96 13.39 -6.72
C PHE A 53 -50.10 14.39 -7.53
N LYS A 54 -50.75 15.29 -8.27
CA LYS A 54 -50.07 16.34 -9.05
C LYS A 54 -49.29 17.32 -8.17
N GLU A 55 -49.78 17.65 -6.99
CA GLU A 55 -49.15 18.61 -6.07
C GLU A 55 -48.10 17.95 -5.18
N GLU A 56 -48.45 16.87 -4.48
CA GLU A 56 -47.55 16.19 -3.55
C GLU A 56 -46.41 15.44 -4.26
N ASP A 57 -46.72 14.57 -5.21
CA ASP A 57 -45.75 13.57 -5.68
C ASP A 57 -44.85 14.10 -6.79
N TYR A 58 -45.31 15.05 -7.61
CA TYR A 58 -44.42 15.82 -8.49
C TYR A 58 -43.47 16.71 -7.68
N SER A 59 -43.92 17.39 -6.63
CA SER A 59 -43.03 18.22 -5.80
C SER A 59 -41.96 17.38 -5.10
N LYS A 60 -42.33 16.20 -4.57
CA LYS A 60 -41.37 15.22 -4.02
C LYS A 60 -40.38 14.72 -5.09
N LEU A 61 -40.84 14.48 -6.33
CA LEU A 61 -39.99 14.00 -7.42
C LEU A 61 -39.03 15.08 -7.93
N GLU A 62 -39.51 16.32 -8.06
CA GLU A 62 -38.71 17.50 -8.43
C GLU A 62 -37.64 17.79 -7.37
N GLY A 63 -38.00 17.79 -6.08
CA GLY A 63 -37.06 17.92 -4.97
C GLY A 63 -35.97 16.84 -4.96
N LYS A 64 -36.34 15.57 -5.16
CA LYS A 64 -35.38 14.47 -5.32
C LYS A 64 -34.48 14.66 -6.55
N THR A 65 -35.05 15.08 -7.68
CA THR A 65 -34.29 15.32 -8.91
C THR A 65 -33.27 16.45 -8.71
N SER A 66 -33.65 17.52 -7.99
CA SER A 66 -32.76 18.62 -7.62
C SER A 66 -31.63 18.17 -6.67
N SER A 67 -31.94 17.36 -5.64
CA SER A 67 -30.93 16.78 -4.73
C SER A 67 -29.91 15.94 -5.51
N ASN A 68 -30.40 14.99 -6.31
CA ASN A 68 -29.55 14.12 -7.12
C ASN A 68 -28.67 14.92 -8.09
N LEU A 69 -29.19 16.00 -8.69
CA LEU A 69 -28.42 16.88 -9.59
C LEU A 69 -27.32 17.62 -8.83
N SER A 70 -27.58 18.05 -7.60
CA SER A 70 -26.60 18.67 -6.71
C SER A 70 -25.49 17.69 -6.29
N GLU A 71 -25.87 16.45 -5.94
CA GLU A 71 -24.94 15.36 -5.63
C GLU A 71 -24.06 15.00 -6.82
N ILE A 72 -24.65 14.85 -8.02
CA ILE A 72 -23.91 14.61 -9.27
C ILE A 72 -22.91 15.74 -9.53
N LYS A 73 -23.30 17.01 -9.34
CA LYS A 73 -22.40 18.16 -9.51
C LYS A 73 -21.23 18.15 -8.51
N GLY A 74 -21.50 17.81 -7.24
CA GLY A 74 -20.45 17.65 -6.22
C GLY A 74 -19.49 16.51 -6.54
N LEU A 75 -20.00 15.38 -7.03
CA LEU A 75 -19.19 14.25 -7.51
C LEU A 75 -18.34 14.63 -8.72
N GLN A 76 -18.88 15.38 -9.69
CA GLN A 76 -18.13 15.90 -10.84
C GLN A 76 -16.98 16.82 -10.40
N GLU A 77 -17.21 17.71 -9.44
CA GLU A 77 -16.15 18.57 -8.88
C GLU A 77 -15.07 17.77 -8.14
N SER A 78 -15.47 16.74 -7.38
CA SER A 78 -14.51 15.84 -6.73
C SER A 78 -13.71 15.01 -7.75
N VAL A 79 -14.32 14.58 -8.85
CA VAL A 79 -13.64 13.85 -9.94
C VAL A 79 -12.64 14.78 -10.65
N ALA A 80 -13.01 16.04 -10.91
CA ALA A 80 -12.08 17.02 -11.49
C ALA A 80 -10.84 17.24 -10.61
N LYS A 81 -11.03 17.47 -9.29
CA LYS A 81 -9.92 17.60 -8.32
C LYS A 81 -9.05 16.33 -8.26
N ASN A 82 -9.67 15.16 -8.31
CA ASN A 82 -8.94 13.89 -8.36
C ASN A 82 -8.11 13.72 -9.65
N ILE A 83 -8.61 14.20 -10.80
CA ILE A 83 -7.86 14.19 -12.07
C ILE A 83 -6.64 15.13 -12.00
N GLU A 84 -6.80 16.34 -11.46
CA GLU A 84 -5.68 17.27 -11.28
C GLU A 84 -4.63 16.76 -10.30
N PHE A 85 -5.05 16.18 -9.17
CA PHE A 85 -4.16 15.54 -8.20
C PHE A 85 -3.38 14.38 -8.82
N ASN A 86 -4.04 13.50 -9.58
CA ASN A 86 -3.37 12.42 -10.32
C ASN A 86 -2.42 12.95 -11.40
N LYS A 87 -2.73 14.07 -12.05
CA LYS A 87 -1.83 14.74 -13.01
C LYS A 87 -0.57 15.26 -12.31
N SER A 88 -0.69 15.85 -11.12
CA SER A 88 0.45 16.28 -10.30
C SER A 88 1.32 15.09 -9.88
N ILE A 89 0.72 13.99 -9.39
CA ILE A 89 1.47 12.77 -9.05
C ILE A 89 2.24 12.24 -10.25
N ARG A 90 1.63 12.18 -11.45
CA ARG A 90 2.31 11.72 -12.67
C ARG A 90 3.49 12.59 -13.09
N GLY A 91 3.38 13.92 -12.91
CA GLY A 91 4.50 14.85 -13.14
C GLY A 91 5.67 14.57 -12.19
N ASN A 92 5.37 14.44 -10.89
CA ASN A 92 6.38 14.14 -9.88
C ASN A 92 7.01 12.74 -10.06
N GLN A 93 6.23 11.76 -10.51
CA GLN A 93 6.72 10.41 -10.85
C GLN A 93 7.62 10.39 -12.09
N ALA A 94 7.40 11.29 -13.07
CA ALA A 94 8.28 11.41 -14.22
C ALA A 94 9.65 11.96 -13.82
N GLY A 95 9.69 13.07 -13.07
CA GLY A 95 10.92 13.65 -12.53
C GLY A 95 11.68 12.68 -11.63
N PHE A 96 10.98 12.02 -10.69
CA PHE A 96 11.59 10.98 -9.85
C PHE A 96 12.16 9.80 -10.65
N GLY A 97 11.59 9.48 -11.82
CA GLY A 97 12.13 8.49 -12.74
C GLY A 97 13.42 8.93 -13.42
N GLU A 98 13.57 10.22 -13.69
CA GLU A 98 14.79 10.86 -14.20
C GLU A 98 15.87 10.91 -13.11
N ASP A 99 15.55 11.44 -11.93
CA ASP A 99 16.41 11.47 -10.72
C ASP A 99 16.99 10.09 -10.40
N VAL A 100 16.15 9.04 -10.42
CA VAL A 100 16.58 7.66 -10.16
C VAL A 100 17.50 7.13 -11.27
N ASN A 101 17.29 7.50 -12.53
CA ASN A 101 18.14 7.05 -13.64
C ASN A 101 19.51 7.75 -13.65
N ASP A 102 19.58 9.03 -13.28
CA ASP A 102 20.84 9.73 -13.11
C ASP A 102 21.60 9.20 -11.89
N LEU A 103 20.94 8.99 -10.75
CA LEU A 103 21.57 8.39 -9.57
C LEU A 103 22.01 6.93 -9.82
N ARG A 104 21.29 6.16 -10.65
CA ARG A 104 21.75 4.85 -11.16
C ARG A 104 23.02 4.95 -12.00
N SER A 105 23.21 6.07 -12.71
CA SER A 105 24.39 6.35 -13.52
C SER A 105 25.58 6.74 -12.64
N GLU A 106 25.38 7.66 -11.70
CA GLU A 106 26.39 8.07 -10.70
C GLU A 106 26.91 6.90 -9.88
N VAL A 107 26.02 6.05 -9.35
CA VAL A 107 26.42 4.86 -8.57
C VAL A 107 27.26 3.89 -9.40
N ARG A 108 26.98 3.73 -10.71
CA ARG A 108 27.81 2.92 -11.62
C ARG A 108 29.19 3.55 -11.86
N ASN A 109 29.26 4.87 -12.00
CA ASN A 109 30.52 5.59 -12.21
C ASN A 109 31.40 5.56 -10.94
N LEU A 110 30.81 5.79 -9.77
CA LEU A 110 31.47 5.65 -8.46
C LEU A 110 32.01 4.24 -8.25
N ARG A 111 31.26 3.21 -8.65
CA ARG A 111 31.73 1.82 -8.62
C ARG A 111 32.98 1.61 -9.47
N GLY A 112 33.00 2.12 -10.71
CA GLY A 112 34.18 2.03 -11.58
C GLY A 112 35.43 2.65 -10.93
N ALA A 113 35.29 3.86 -10.37
CA ALA A 113 36.38 4.54 -9.67
C ALA A 113 36.84 3.79 -8.40
N VAL A 114 35.92 3.14 -7.66
CA VAL A 114 36.26 2.33 -6.47
C VAL A 114 36.96 1.02 -6.87
N GLU A 115 36.56 0.38 -7.97
CA GLU A 115 37.23 -0.80 -8.51
C GLU A 115 38.65 -0.45 -9.03
N GLU A 116 38.84 0.71 -9.66
CA GLU A 116 40.14 1.25 -10.07
C GLU A 116 41.06 1.56 -8.87
N LEU A 117 40.58 2.32 -7.88
CA LEU A 117 41.32 2.62 -6.65
C LEU A 117 41.70 1.35 -5.88
N LYS A 118 40.82 0.34 -5.86
CA LYS A 118 41.10 -0.97 -5.23
C LYS A 118 42.21 -1.73 -5.96
N MET A 119 42.30 -1.62 -7.29
CA MET A 119 43.43 -2.15 -8.05
C MET A 119 44.73 -1.42 -7.73
N GLU A 120 44.74 -0.07 -7.71
CA GLU A 120 45.93 0.71 -7.36
C GLU A 120 46.45 0.36 -5.96
N VAL A 121 45.56 0.37 -4.96
CA VAL A 121 45.88 0.01 -3.57
C VAL A 121 46.41 -1.42 -3.45
N THR A 122 45.93 -2.34 -4.30
CA THR A 122 46.47 -3.71 -4.38
C THR A 122 47.91 -3.73 -4.92
N THR A 123 48.26 -2.88 -5.90
CA THR A 123 49.67 -2.75 -6.35
C THR A 123 50.57 -2.12 -5.29
N LEU A 124 50.06 -1.18 -4.49
CA LEU A 124 50.79 -0.59 -3.36
C LEU A 124 51.05 -1.63 -2.26
N ARG A 125 50.08 -2.51 -1.97
CA ARG A 125 50.21 -3.66 -1.04
C ARG A 125 51.26 -4.70 -1.46
N ALA A 126 51.62 -4.78 -2.74
CA ALA A 126 52.70 -5.63 -3.21
C ALA A 126 54.10 -5.13 -2.78
N ARG A 127 54.23 -3.85 -2.40
CA ARG A 127 55.50 -3.25 -1.95
C ARG A 127 55.69 -3.45 -0.44
N PRO A 128 56.88 -3.83 0.06
CA PRO A 128 57.09 -4.15 1.48
C PRO A 128 56.70 -3.04 2.47
N LYS A 129 56.98 -1.76 2.16
CA LYS A 129 56.57 -0.61 2.99
C LYS A 129 55.06 -0.34 2.90
N GLY A 130 54.50 -0.40 1.70
CA GLY A 130 53.10 -0.02 1.42
C GLY A 130 52.04 -0.89 2.12
N ARG A 131 52.40 -2.07 2.64
CA ARG A 131 51.47 -2.97 3.35
C ARG A 131 50.84 -2.37 4.62
N VAL A 132 51.56 -1.49 5.32
CA VAL A 132 51.03 -0.85 6.55
C VAL A 132 50.18 0.35 6.17
N GLU A 133 50.73 1.24 5.34
CA GLU A 133 50.12 2.51 4.89
C GLU A 133 48.79 2.30 4.12
N SER A 134 48.62 1.15 3.46
CA SER A 134 47.43 0.81 2.67
C SER A 134 46.34 0.05 3.44
N LYS A 135 46.50 -0.24 4.74
CA LYS A 135 45.53 -1.09 5.48
C LYS A 135 44.18 -0.40 5.64
N GLU A 136 44.17 0.79 6.24
CA GLU A 136 42.97 1.58 6.50
C GLU A 136 42.29 2.02 5.19
N LEU A 137 43.08 2.31 4.15
CA LEU A 137 42.58 2.67 2.82
C LEU A 137 41.84 1.49 2.14
N ASN A 138 42.37 0.27 2.27
CA ASN A 138 41.71 -0.95 1.78
C ASN A 138 40.43 -1.27 2.57
N GLU A 139 40.42 -1.05 3.89
CA GLU A 139 39.23 -1.20 4.74
C GLU A 139 38.15 -0.19 4.33
N THR A 140 38.53 1.08 4.15
CA THR A 140 37.65 2.16 3.67
C THR A 140 37.06 1.85 2.29
N LEU A 141 37.86 1.36 1.34
CA LEU A 141 37.37 0.98 0.00
C LEU A 141 36.37 -0.19 0.04
N ASN A 142 36.54 -1.14 0.97
CA ASN A 142 35.57 -2.23 1.15
C ASN A 142 34.25 -1.72 1.75
N ASP A 143 34.28 -0.83 2.74
CA ASP A 143 33.07 -0.21 3.29
C ASP A 143 32.31 0.61 2.23
N ILE A 144 33.03 1.37 1.39
CA ILE A 144 32.44 2.08 0.25
C ILE A 144 31.83 1.09 -0.76
N THR A 145 32.51 -0.04 -1.04
CA THR A 145 31.98 -1.10 -1.93
C THR A 145 30.67 -1.69 -1.40
N VAL A 146 30.56 -1.92 -0.09
CA VAL A 146 29.33 -2.40 0.56
C VAL A 146 28.23 -1.33 0.54
N GLY A 147 28.59 -0.07 0.76
CA GLY A 147 27.66 1.06 0.66
C GLY A 147 27.07 1.23 -0.75
N LEU A 148 27.93 1.17 -1.78
CA LEU A 148 27.51 1.19 -3.19
C LEU A 148 26.61 -0.01 -3.52
N SER A 149 26.96 -1.22 -3.06
CA SER A 149 26.13 -2.43 -3.28
C SER A 149 24.71 -2.28 -2.70
N TYR A 150 24.56 -1.56 -1.58
CA TYR A 150 23.24 -1.27 -0.99
C TYR A 150 22.46 -0.23 -1.80
N LEU A 151 23.14 0.80 -2.32
CA LEU A 151 22.54 1.81 -3.22
C LEU A 151 22.12 1.19 -4.56
N GLU A 152 22.95 0.34 -5.16
CA GLU A 152 22.62 -0.44 -6.35
C GLU A 152 21.35 -1.26 -6.15
N GLN A 153 21.25 -1.98 -5.02
CA GLN A 153 20.07 -2.80 -4.70
C GLN A 153 18.82 -1.95 -4.44
N TYR A 154 18.94 -0.78 -3.79
CA TYR A 154 17.80 0.10 -3.51
C TYR A 154 17.28 0.81 -4.77
N LEU A 155 18.16 1.14 -5.72
CA LEU A 155 17.83 1.81 -6.98
C LEU A 155 17.51 0.84 -8.13
N GLU A 156 17.62 -0.47 -7.92
CA GLU A 156 17.59 -1.50 -8.98
C GLU A 156 18.65 -1.31 -10.09
N VAL A 157 19.84 -0.80 -9.76
CA VAL A 157 20.97 -0.81 -10.70
C VAL A 157 21.30 -2.27 -11.04
N GLY A 158 21.32 -2.61 -12.33
CA GLY A 158 21.87 -3.89 -12.78
C GLY A 158 20.92 -5.08 -12.76
N LYS A 159 19.68 -4.94 -13.28
CA LYS A 159 18.81 -6.10 -13.61
C LYS A 159 19.29 -6.94 -14.81
N LYS A 160 20.60 -7.27 -14.90
CA LYS A 160 21.10 -8.57 -15.40
C LYS A 160 22.61 -8.76 -15.27
N GLU A 161 22.97 -10.03 -15.06
CA GLU A 161 24.28 -10.68 -15.24
C GLU A 161 25.43 -10.20 -14.33
N ALA A 162 26.41 -11.09 -14.11
CA ALA A 162 27.30 -11.04 -12.95
C ALA A 162 28.69 -11.63 -13.23
N VAL A 163 29.73 -11.02 -12.66
CA VAL A 163 31.08 -11.60 -12.49
C VAL A 163 31.62 -11.20 -11.11
N LYS A 164 32.50 -12.04 -10.53
CA LYS A 164 33.14 -11.89 -9.20
C LYS A 164 34.47 -11.12 -9.29
N LYS A 165 34.95 -10.56 -8.16
CA LYS A 165 36.17 -11.12 -7.51
C LYS A 165 36.46 -10.67 -6.06
N GLU A 166 36.93 -11.67 -5.32
CA GLU A 166 37.61 -11.72 -4.02
C GLU A 166 38.86 -10.79 -3.94
N SER A 167 39.46 -10.42 -2.78
CA SER A 167 39.13 -10.59 -1.33
C SER A 167 39.80 -9.46 -0.49
N GLU A 168 40.55 -9.54 0.65
CA GLU A 168 41.07 -10.55 1.62
C GLU A 168 41.56 -9.79 2.90
N GLY A 169 41.63 -10.32 4.14
CA GLY A 169 41.17 -11.59 4.76
C GLY A 169 41.99 -11.96 6.02
N ASP A 170 41.65 -13.06 6.73
CA ASP A 170 42.56 -13.83 7.61
C ASP A 170 42.16 -15.33 7.59
N LYS A 171 42.96 -16.19 8.24
CA LYS A 171 43.08 -17.64 7.94
C LYS A 171 41.81 -18.46 8.13
N VAL A 172 41.30 -18.97 7.01
CA VAL A 172 40.40 -20.14 6.90
C VAL A 172 40.90 -20.97 5.71
N SER A 173 40.62 -22.28 5.66
CA SER A 173 41.02 -23.11 4.50
C SER A 173 40.39 -22.58 3.20
N PRO A 174 41.10 -22.55 2.04
CA PRO A 174 40.53 -22.07 0.78
C PRO A 174 39.23 -22.79 0.37
N GLN A 175 39.11 -24.08 0.71
CA GLN A 175 37.91 -24.88 0.46
C GLN A 175 36.74 -24.39 1.33
N GLU A 176 36.93 -24.39 2.65
CA GLU A 176 35.98 -23.94 3.67
C GLU A 176 35.53 -22.49 3.46
N LYS A 177 36.43 -21.63 2.94
CA LYS A 177 36.10 -20.25 2.54
C LYS A 177 35.10 -20.20 1.38
N VAL A 178 35.30 -21.00 0.33
CA VAL A 178 34.35 -21.09 -0.80
C VAL A 178 33.01 -21.65 -0.33
N ASP A 179 33.03 -22.63 0.57
CA ASP A 179 31.82 -23.28 1.08
C ASP A 179 30.98 -22.34 1.98
N LYS A 180 31.58 -21.52 2.85
CA LYS A 180 30.84 -20.50 3.62
C LYS A 180 30.21 -19.42 2.72
N GLU A 181 30.97 -18.88 1.76
CA GLU A 181 30.49 -17.81 0.87
C GLU A 181 29.33 -18.31 -0.01
N LYS A 182 29.43 -19.54 -0.49
CA LYS A 182 28.35 -20.20 -1.24
C LYS A 182 27.10 -20.39 -0.38
N ALA A 183 27.22 -20.99 0.81
CA ALA A 183 26.08 -21.27 1.68
C ALA A 183 25.32 -20.00 2.09
N TYR A 184 26.05 -18.93 2.46
CA TYR A 184 25.45 -17.62 2.75
C TYR A 184 24.77 -16.99 1.52
N SER A 185 25.39 -17.11 0.34
CA SER A 185 24.83 -16.60 -0.92
C SER A 185 23.55 -17.33 -1.35
N GLU A 186 23.48 -18.65 -1.14
CA GLU A 186 22.28 -19.46 -1.41
C GLU A 186 21.14 -19.08 -0.46
N ALA A 187 21.41 -18.95 0.85
CA ALA A 187 20.43 -18.45 1.83
C ALA A 187 19.91 -17.03 1.49
N TYR A 188 20.81 -16.11 1.10
CA TYR A 188 20.44 -14.76 0.69
C TYR A 188 19.69 -14.72 -0.66
N LYS A 189 19.92 -15.69 -1.55
CA LYS A 189 19.13 -15.86 -2.78
C LYS A 189 17.70 -16.31 -2.45
N ALA A 190 17.52 -17.28 -1.57
CA ALA A 190 16.19 -17.68 -1.08
C ALA A 190 15.47 -16.48 -0.42
N PHE A 191 16.17 -15.66 0.38
CA PHE A 191 15.60 -14.45 0.96
C PHE A 191 15.10 -13.47 -0.10
N LYS A 192 15.93 -13.16 -1.12
CA LYS A 192 15.55 -12.26 -2.22
C LYS A 192 14.42 -12.78 -3.11
N ASN A 193 14.21 -14.10 -3.15
CA ASN A 193 13.07 -14.73 -3.81
C ASN A 193 11.76 -14.64 -3.00
N GLY A 194 11.80 -14.17 -1.74
CA GLY A 194 10.66 -14.23 -0.82
C GLY A 194 10.45 -15.59 -0.15
N GLU A 195 11.39 -16.53 -0.30
CA GLU A 195 11.34 -17.88 0.29
C GLU A 195 11.72 -17.83 1.79
N TYR A 196 11.13 -16.92 2.58
CA TYR A 196 11.63 -16.55 3.92
C TYR A 196 11.82 -17.73 4.88
N SER A 197 10.89 -18.70 4.92
CA SER A 197 11.04 -19.88 5.80
C SER A 197 12.06 -20.90 5.32
N ARG A 198 12.53 -20.80 4.07
CA ARG A 198 13.66 -21.57 3.55
C ARG A 198 14.96 -20.81 3.82
N ALA A 199 15.02 -19.53 3.47
CA ALA A 199 16.15 -18.66 3.73
C ALA A 199 16.56 -18.67 5.20
N ARG A 200 15.58 -18.58 6.12
CA ARG A 200 15.80 -18.75 7.56
C ARG A 200 16.50 -20.06 7.91
N LYS A 201 16.04 -21.21 7.37
CA LYS A 201 16.68 -22.51 7.62
C LYS A 201 18.11 -22.56 7.07
N GLU A 202 18.34 -22.00 5.88
CA GLU A 202 19.66 -21.96 5.25
C GLU A 202 20.62 -21.03 6.04
N PHE A 203 20.15 -19.91 6.60
CA PHE A 203 20.92 -19.09 7.54
C PHE A 203 21.12 -19.73 8.94
N GLU A 204 20.11 -20.45 9.45
CA GLU A 204 20.25 -21.24 10.69
C GLU A 204 21.28 -22.37 10.53
N GLU A 205 21.32 -23.02 9.35
CA GLU A 205 22.33 -24.04 9.02
C GLU A 205 23.72 -23.43 8.81
N PHE A 206 23.78 -22.25 8.17
CA PHE A 206 25.00 -21.46 8.05
C PHE A 206 25.62 -21.13 9.42
N LEU A 207 24.82 -20.63 10.38
CA LEU A 207 25.32 -20.29 11.72
C LEU A 207 25.78 -21.49 12.55
N LYS A 208 25.23 -22.69 12.31
CA LYS A 208 25.74 -23.94 12.91
C LYS A 208 27.07 -24.37 12.30
N SER A 209 27.20 -24.22 10.99
CA SER A 209 28.35 -24.72 10.21
C SER A 209 29.55 -23.77 10.22
N PHE A 210 29.30 -22.47 10.32
CA PHE A 210 30.28 -21.39 10.13
C PHE A 210 30.16 -20.32 11.22
N SER A 211 30.19 -20.75 12.48
CA SER A 211 30.14 -19.90 13.67
C SER A 211 31.31 -18.90 13.75
N ASP A 212 31.04 -17.69 14.24
CA ASP A 212 32.01 -16.60 14.46
C ASP A 212 32.79 -16.17 13.20
N THR A 213 32.08 -16.11 12.08
CA THR A 213 32.57 -15.61 10.79
C THR A 213 32.12 -14.16 10.52
N GLU A 214 32.77 -13.50 9.56
CA GLU A 214 32.40 -12.15 9.07
C GLU A 214 30.95 -12.04 8.52
N TYR A 215 30.29 -13.19 8.30
CA TYR A 215 28.89 -13.30 7.87
C TYR A 215 27.93 -13.67 9.02
N SER A 216 28.40 -13.85 10.26
CA SER A 216 27.56 -14.34 11.36
C SER A 216 26.57 -13.30 11.88
N ASP A 217 26.99 -12.04 12.05
CA ASP A 217 26.06 -10.95 12.40
C ASP A 217 25.05 -10.68 11.27
N ASN A 218 25.51 -10.77 10.02
CA ASN A 218 24.71 -10.72 8.81
C ASN A 218 23.64 -11.83 8.76
N ALA A 219 24.02 -13.10 8.92
CA ALA A 219 23.11 -14.24 8.86
C ALA A 219 22.07 -14.18 10.01
N GLN A 220 22.51 -13.86 11.23
CA GLN A 220 21.60 -13.68 12.36
C GLN A 220 20.64 -12.50 12.16
N PHE A 221 21.08 -11.41 11.50
CA PHE A 221 20.21 -10.31 11.08
C PHE A 221 19.19 -10.76 10.02
N TRP A 222 19.60 -11.52 9.01
CA TRP A 222 18.67 -12.02 7.98
C TRP A 222 17.64 -13.03 8.51
N ILE A 223 17.96 -13.82 9.54
CA ILE A 223 16.95 -14.64 10.25
C ILE A 223 15.87 -13.74 10.88
N GLY A 224 16.27 -12.61 11.48
CA GLY A 224 15.34 -11.57 11.96
C GLY A 224 14.50 -10.96 10.84
N GLU A 225 15.12 -10.60 9.71
CA GLU A 225 14.40 -10.12 8.52
C GLU A 225 13.38 -11.16 8.02
N CYS A 226 13.73 -12.46 7.98
CA CYS A 226 12.80 -13.53 7.58
C CYS A 226 11.54 -13.57 8.46
N TYR A 227 11.68 -13.38 9.78
CA TYR A 227 10.52 -13.27 10.67
C TYR A 227 9.76 -11.95 10.49
N TYR A 228 10.45 -10.84 10.25
CA TYR A 228 9.82 -9.53 10.01
C TYR A 228 8.96 -9.52 8.75
N PHE A 229 9.47 -10.07 7.63
CA PHE A 229 8.71 -10.16 6.37
C PHE A 229 7.59 -11.22 6.42
N GLU A 230 7.70 -12.22 7.29
CA GLU A 230 6.57 -13.13 7.62
C GLU A 230 5.55 -12.53 8.62
N GLY A 231 5.71 -11.28 9.04
CA GLY A 231 4.83 -10.60 10.00
C GLY A 231 4.93 -11.08 11.45
N LYS A 232 5.97 -11.87 11.78
CA LYS A 232 6.18 -12.50 13.11
C LYS A 232 7.10 -11.63 13.96
N TYR A 233 6.65 -10.42 14.25
CA TYR A 233 7.47 -9.34 14.79
C TYR A 233 8.10 -9.66 16.16
N GLU A 234 7.41 -10.41 17.02
CA GLU A 234 7.92 -10.87 18.32
C GLU A 234 9.13 -11.80 18.15
N LYS A 235 9.11 -12.65 17.12
CA LYS A 235 10.25 -13.50 16.78
C LYS A 235 11.37 -12.68 16.17
N ALA A 236 11.06 -11.74 15.28
CA ALA A 236 12.05 -10.83 14.71
C ALA A 236 12.81 -10.06 15.81
N ILE A 237 12.11 -9.53 16.82
CA ILE A 237 12.69 -8.86 18.00
C ILE A 237 13.76 -9.73 18.70
N LEU A 238 13.47 -11.02 18.91
CA LEU A 238 14.39 -11.96 19.57
C LEU A 238 15.62 -12.28 18.70
N GLU A 239 15.48 -12.34 17.38
CA GLU A 239 16.59 -12.62 16.48
C GLU A 239 17.48 -11.38 16.27
N TYR A 240 16.91 -10.17 16.21
CA TYR A 240 17.70 -8.93 16.26
C TYR A 240 18.42 -8.77 17.61
N GLU A 241 17.80 -9.18 18.73
CA GLU A 241 18.44 -9.19 20.05
C GLU A 241 19.68 -10.09 20.08
N LYS A 242 19.66 -11.24 19.39
CA LYS A 242 20.86 -12.08 19.22
C LYS A 242 21.95 -11.39 18.43
N VAL A 243 21.63 -10.58 17.40
CA VAL A 243 22.66 -9.77 16.70
C VAL A 243 23.35 -8.84 17.70
N ILE A 244 22.56 -8.13 18.52
CA ILE A 244 23.03 -7.11 19.47
C ILE A 244 23.87 -7.74 20.60
N LYS A 245 23.46 -8.91 21.11
CA LYS A 245 24.14 -9.59 22.22
C LYS A 245 25.33 -10.44 21.79
N ASN A 246 25.22 -11.21 20.71
CA ASN A 246 26.23 -12.19 20.32
C ASN A 246 27.34 -11.56 19.47
N TYR A 247 27.00 -10.52 18.68
CA TYR A 247 27.95 -9.84 17.79
C TYR A 247 28.02 -8.34 18.10
N PRO A 248 28.34 -7.90 19.34
CA PRO A 248 28.27 -6.50 19.76
C PRO A 248 29.25 -5.56 19.02
N LYS A 249 30.18 -6.11 18.24
CA LYS A 249 31.10 -5.38 17.34
C LYS A 249 30.74 -5.50 15.85
N GLY A 250 29.67 -6.23 15.51
CA GLY A 250 29.24 -6.48 14.13
C GLY A 250 28.63 -5.24 13.45
N ASN A 251 28.80 -5.13 12.13
CA ASN A 251 28.26 -4.00 11.36
C ASN A 251 26.72 -4.00 11.30
N LYS A 252 26.05 -5.10 11.67
CA LYS A 252 24.59 -5.16 11.76
C LYS A 252 23.99 -4.71 13.08
N VAL A 253 24.75 -4.48 14.16
CA VAL A 253 24.17 -4.01 15.44
C VAL A 253 23.31 -2.74 15.31
N PRO A 254 23.72 -1.67 14.58
CA PRO A 254 22.89 -0.46 14.42
C PRO A 254 21.61 -0.72 13.61
N ASN A 255 21.69 -1.64 12.64
CA ASN A 255 20.56 -2.05 11.79
C ASN A 255 19.58 -2.95 12.56
N ALA A 256 20.10 -3.86 13.39
CA ALA A 256 19.34 -4.74 14.25
C ALA A 256 18.58 -3.95 15.31
N LEU A 257 19.22 -3.00 16.00
CA LEU A 257 18.53 -2.10 16.96
C LEU A 257 17.38 -1.32 16.30
N LEU A 258 17.60 -0.78 15.10
CA LEU A 258 16.55 -0.08 14.35
C LEU A 258 15.39 -1.03 13.97
N LYS A 259 15.69 -2.20 13.39
CA LYS A 259 14.64 -3.16 12.99
C LYS A 259 13.92 -3.78 14.18
N GLN A 260 14.60 -3.99 15.30
CA GLN A 260 14.00 -4.37 16.58
C GLN A 260 13.02 -3.30 17.06
N ALA A 261 13.42 -2.02 17.04
CA ALA A 261 12.56 -0.91 17.41
C ALA A 261 11.32 -0.78 16.51
N ILE A 262 11.49 -0.92 15.19
CA ILE A 262 10.38 -0.95 14.22
C ILE A 262 9.46 -2.16 14.47
N SER A 263 10.02 -3.31 14.86
CA SER A 263 9.24 -4.51 15.20
C SER A 263 8.43 -4.33 16.49
N PHE A 264 8.99 -3.67 17.52
CA PHE A 264 8.24 -3.28 18.71
C PHE A 264 7.08 -2.33 18.37
N PHE A 265 7.31 -1.35 17.49
CA PHE A 265 6.26 -0.46 17.01
C PHE A 265 5.17 -1.21 16.21
N LYS A 266 5.51 -2.29 15.50
CA LYS A 266 4.57 -3.14 14.78
C LYS A 266 3.67 -4.00 15.68
N ILE A 267 4.06 -4.23 16.94
CA ILE A 267 3.23 -4.88 17.97
C ILE A 267 2.64 -3.86 18.96
N GLU A 268 2.53 -2.61 18.53
CA GLU A 268 2.01 -1.45 19.28
C GLU A 268 2.78 -1.05 20.56
N ASP A 269 3.89 -1.73 20.89
CA ASP A 269 4.81 -1.32 21.95
C ASP A 269 5.67 -0.12 21.53
N LYS A 270 5.02 1.05 21.52
CA LYS A 270 5.63 2.36 21.33
C LYS A 270 6.70 2.67 22.37
N ALA A 271 6.64 2.10 23.57
CA ALA A 271 7.56 2.41 24.66
C ALA A 271 8.93 1.79 24.39
N SER A 272 8.99 0.49 24.16
CA SER A 272 10.23 -0.22 23.79
C SER A 272 10.77 0.28 22.45
N ALA A 273 9.89 0.56 21.47
CA ALA A 273 10.29 1.18 20.21
C ALA A 273 11.00 2.53 20.43
N LYS A 274 10.39 3.45 21.19
CA LYS A 274 10.94 4.78 21.47
C LYS A 274 12.31 4.72 22.16
N LEU A 275 12.47 3.84 23.14
CA LEU A 275 13.73 3.63 23.85
C LEU A 275 14.84 3.11 22.91
N LEU A 276 14.53 2.15 22.04
CA LEU A 276 15.50 1.60 21.10
C LEU A 276 15.86 2.58 19.98
N LEU A 277 14.91 3.35 19.45
CA LEU A 277 15.20 4.41 18.47
C LEU A 277 16.10 5.50 19.09
N GLN A 278 15.83 5.94 20.33
CA GLN A 278 16.70 6.85 21.07
C GLN A 278 18.10 6.26 21.26
N ARG A 279 18.19 4.95 21.56
CA ARG A 279 19.48 4.24 21.66
C ARG A 279 20.26 4.25 20.35
N VAL A 280 19.63 3.95 19.20
CA VAL A 280 20.30 4.01 17.89
C VAL A 280 20.89 5.41 17.62
N ILE A 281 20.15 6.46 17.96
CA ILE A 281 20.58 7.85 17.75
C ILE A 281 21.76 8.23 18.65
N LYS A 282 21.77 7.75 19.89
CA LYS A 282 22.81 8.03 20.90
C LYS A 282 24.08 7.20 20.66
N ASP A 283 23.92 5.90 20.46
CA ASP A 283 25.03 4.94 20.41
C ASP A 283 25.70 4.90 19.01
N TYR A 284 24.96 5.26 17.94
CA TYR A 284 25.43 5.23 16.55
C TYR A 284 25.13 6.52 15.76
N PRO A 285 25.56 7.71 16.26
CA PRO A 285 25.33 9.00 15.59
C PRO A 285 25.93 9.04 14.18
N GLY A 286 25.42 9.92 13.33
CA GLY A 286 25.82 10.03 11.91
C GLY A 286 25.32 8.90 10.99
N THR A 287 25.11 7.69 11.50
CA THR A 287 24.73 6.52 10.69
C THR A 287 23.34 6.63 10.04
N THR A 288 23.13 5.91 8.92
CA THR A 288 21.81 5.79 8.27
C THR A 288 20.73 5.27 9.23
N PRO A 289 20.96 4.22 10.04
CA PRO A 289 19.99 3.81 11.06
C PRO A 289 19.62 4.92 12.05
N ALA A 290 20.57 5.74 12.51
CA ALA A 290 20.28 6.88 13.37
C ALA A 290 19.49 8.00 12.67
N ARG A 291 19.67 8.19 11.36
CA ARG A 291 18.84 9.11 10.55
C ARG A 291 17.40 8.61 10.43
N ILE A 292 17.19 7.32 10.14
CA ILE A 292 15.85 6.72 10.08
C ILE A 292 15.20 6.73 11.46
N ALA A 293 15.95 6.47 12.53
CA ALA A 293 15.44 6.51 13.89
C ALA A 293 14.98 7.91 14.33
N ARG A 294 15.70 8.98 13.93
CA ARG A 294 15.24 10.36 14.16
C ARG A 294 13.90 10.64 13.49
N GLN A 295 13.71 10.19 12.25
CA GLN A 295 12.43 10.34 11.54
C GLN A 295 11.32 9.55 12.25
N SER A 296 11.56 8.28 12.53
CA SER A 296 10.55 7.38 13.14
C SER A 296 10.08 7.86 14.52
N LEU A 297 10.92 8.57 15.28
CA LEU A 297 10.53 9.18 16.55
C LEU A 297 9.52 10.34 16.43
N VAL A 298 9.42 10.97 15.26
CA VAL A 298 8.39 12.02 15.00
C VAL A 298 7.02 11.39 14.79
N ASP A 299 6.99 10.19 14.19
CA ASP A 299 5.76 9.47 13.88
C ASP A 299 5.16 8.77 15.12
N ILE A 300 5.99 8.45 16.13
CA ILE A 300 5.56 7.87 17.42
C ILE A 300 5.02 8.97 18.35
N LYS A 301 3.73 9.30 18.15
CA LYS A 301 2.87 9.98 19.13
C LYS A 301 2.55 9.07 20.32
#